data_AF-A0AAV4XB44-F1
#
_entry.id   AF-A0AAV4XB44-F1
#
_cell.length_a   1.000
_cell.length_b   1.000
_cell.length_c   1.000
_cell.angle_alpha   90.00
_cell.angle_beta   90.00
_cell.angle_gamma   90.00
#
_symmetry.space_group_name_H-M   'P 1'
#
loop_
_entity.id
_entity.type
_entity.pdbx_description
1 polymer ?
#
loop_
_entity_poly.entity_id
_entity_poly.type
_entity_poly.pdbx_seq_one_letter_code
_entity_poly.pdbx_strand_id
1 'polypeptide(L)'
;MSASKTVVTFARQFSSSSARQAAMIKPPVPVFGVEGRYATALYSAAMKEKKIDAVEKDIKDLKNLMSKDVKLSEFVLNPLLKVNVKVDALKKVCQEGINLFSFL
;
A
#
# COMPACT_ATOMS: atom_id res chain seq x y z
N MET A 1 -53.05 15.01 33.47
CA MET A 1 -52.44 13.73 33.03
C MET A 1 -52.00 13.94 31.59
N SER A 2 -50.74 14.29 31.32
CA SER A 2 -49.52 13.46 31.26
C SER A 2 -49.23 12.98 29.83
N ALA A 3 -47.94 13.01 29.49
CA ALA A 3 -47.26 12.37 28.35
C ALA A 3 -47.35 13.09 26.99
N SER A 4 -46.27 13.31 26.25
CA SER A 4 -44.82 13.17 26.48
C SER A 4 -44.15 13.88 25.29
N LYS A 5 -43.10 14.68 25.53
CA LYS A 5 -42.30 15.26 24.44
C LYS A 5 -41.53 14.15 23.74
N THR A 6 -41.91 13.79 22.51
CA THR A 6 -41.07 12.94 21.65
C THR A 6 -39.88 13.76 21.17
N VAL A 7 -38.83 13.84 22.00
CA VAL A 7 -37.51 14.30 21.58
C VAL A 7 -36.97 13.24 20.62
N VAL A 8 -36.97 13.54 19.33
CA VAL A 8 -36.29 12.72 18.31
C VAL A 8 -34.78 12.92 18.50
N THR A 9 -34.20 12.15 19.41
CA THR A 9 -32.74 12.03 19.52
C THR A 9 -32.28 11.11 18.39
N PHE A 10 -32.07 11.67 17.19
CA PHE A 10 -31.31 10.98 16.15
C PHE A 10 -29.85 10.93 16.63
N ALA A 11 -29.53 9.88 17.38
CA ALA A 11 -28.16 9.56 17.74
C ALA A 11 -27.34 9.46 16.45
N ARG A 12 -26.19 10.14 16.41
CA ARG A 12 -25.27 10.12 15.26
C ARG A 12 -24.97 8.66 14.92
N GLN A 13 -25.57 8.14 13.84
CA GLN A 13 -25.18 6.88 13.24
C GLN A 13 -23.73 7.03 12.78
N PHE A 14 -22.79 6.52 13.57
CA PHE A 14 -21.46 6.18 13.07
C PHE A 14 -21.64 5.02 12.09
N SER A 15 -21.94 5.38 10.83
CA SER A 15 -21.96 4.49 9.69
C SER A 15 -20.51 4.09 9.38
N SER A 16 -19.95 3.22 10.22
CA SER A 16 -18.75 2.45 9.91
C SER A 16 -19.18 1.13 9.26
N SER A 17 -20.04 1.23 8.24
CA SER A 17 -20.40 0.06 7.45
C SER A 17 -19.14 -0.45 6.76
N SER A 18 -18.80 -1.69 7.12
CA SER A 18 -17.94 -2.70 6.49
C SER A 18 -17.96 -2.79 4.94
N ALA A 19 -18.70 -1.92 4.25
CA ALA A 19 -18.78 -1.81 2.81
C ALA A 19 -17.45 -1.40 2.15
N ARG A 20 -16.49 -0.82 2.89
CA ARG A 20 -15.15 -0.53 2.35
C ARG A 20 -14.26 -1.77 2.22
N GLN A 21 -14.62 -2.91 2.82
CA GLN A 21 -13.91 -4.18 2.60
C GLN A 21 -14.39 -4.96 1.35
N ALA A 22 -15.41 -4.49 0.63
CA ALA A 22 -16.23 -5.30 -0.28
C ALA A 22 -15.59 -5.70 -1.63
N ALA A 23 -14.27 -5.57 -1.85
CA ALA A 23 -13.66 -6.01 -3.10
C ALA A 23 -12.21 -6.50 -2.98
N MET A 24 -11.74 -6.90 -1.80
CA MET A 24 -10.42 -7.53 -1.69
C MET A 24 -10.57 -9.05 -1.75
N ILE A 25 -9.90 -9.67 -2.72
CA ILE A 25 -9.85 -11.12 -2.88
C ILE A 25 -9.01 -11.62 -1.72
N LYS A 26 -9.65 -12.36 -0.80
CA LYS A 26 -8.96 -12.88 0.37
C LYS A 26 -7.84 -13.83 -0.09
N PRO A 27 -6.57 -13.60 0.29
CA PRO A 27 -5.49 -14.51 -0.03
C PRO A 27 -5.71 -15.85 0.67
N PRO A 28 -5.26 -16.97 0.07
CA PRO A 28 -5.46 -18.31 0.61
C PRO A 28 -4.81 -18.51 1.98
N VAL A 29 -3.74 -17.76 2.28
CA VAL A 29 -3.13 -17.69 3.61
C VAL A 29 -3.37 -16.30 4.19
N PRO A 30 -4.04 -16.18 5.35
CA PRO A 30 -4.24 -14.89 5.98
C PRO A 30 -2.90 -14.38 6.55
N VAL A 31 -2.46 -13.23 6.04
CA VAL A 31 -1.27 -12.52 6.53
C VAL A 31 -1.70 -11.34 7.40
N PHE A 32 -1.10 -11.21 8.58
CA PHE A 32 -1.45 -10.20 9.58
C PHE A 32 -0.35 -9.14 9.70
N GLY A 33 -0.62 -8.06 10.44
CA GLY A 33 0.31 -6.93 10.59
C GLY A 33 0.12 -5.85 9.53
N VAL A 34 1.03 -4.87 9.51
CA VAL A 34 1.00 -3.75 8.55
C VAL A 34 1.47 -4.27 7.18
N GLU A 35 2.50 -5.11 7.18
CA GLU A 35 3.06 -5.78 6.01
C GLU A 35 2.03 -6.71 5.36
N GLY A 36 1.30 -7.48 6.17
CA GLY A 36 0.24 -8.37 5.70
C GLY A 36 -0.90 -7.64 5.01
N ARG A 37 -1.25 -6.43 5.47
CA ARG A 37 -2.25 -5.57 4.81
C ARG A 37 -1.79 -5.12 3.42
N TYR A 38 -0.52 -4.71 3.29
CA TYR A 38 0.05 -4.35 1.99
C TYR A 38 0.11 -5.55 1.04
N ALA A 39 0.57 -6.72 1.50
CA ALA A 39 0.62 -7.94 0.71
C ALA A 39 -0.77 -8.39 0.24
N THR A 40 -1.77 -8.36 1.14
CA THR A 40 -3.16 -8.71 0.83
C THR A 40 -3.78 -7.78 -0.20
N ALA A 41 -3.53 -6.48 -0.10
CA ALA A 41 -4.02 -5.49 -1.06
C ALA A 41 -3.38 -5.69 -2.44
N LEU A 42 -2.08 -5.96 -2.49
CA LEU A 42 -1.35 -6.20 -3.73
C LEU A 42 -1.83 -7.49 -4.39
N TYR A 43 -1.94 -8.59 -3.65
CA TYR A 43 -2.50 -9.85 -4.14
C TYR A 43 -3.94 -9.66 -4.66
N SER A 44 -4.76 -8.90 -3.94
CA SER A 44 -6.13 -8.57 -4.37
C SER A 44 -6.16 -7.81 -5.69
N ALA A 45 -5.25 -6.86 -5.91
CA ALA A 45 -5.14 -6.10 -7.15
C ALA A 45 -4.62 -6.98 -8.31
N ALA A 46 -3.55 -7.74 -8.07
CA ALA A 46 -2.95 -8.63 -9.06
C ALA A 46 -3.92 -9.73 -9.52
N MET A 47 -4.71 -10.29 -8.59
CA MET A 47 -5.74 -11.28 -8.89
C MET A 47 -6.87 -10.70 -9.75
N LYS A 48 -7.27 -9.44 -9.52
CA LYS A 48 -8.27 -8.76 -10.37
C LYS A 48 -7.75 -8.52 -11.79
N GLU A 49 -6.47 -8.16 -11.92
CA GLU A 49 -5.83 -7.92 -13.20
C GLU A 49 -5.31 -9.20 -13.89
N LYS A 50 -5.35 -10.35 -13.21
CA LYS A 50 -4.77 -11.64 -13.67
C LYS A 50 -3.28 -11.56 -14.02
N LYS A 51 -2.52 -10.71 -13.33
CA LYS A 51 -1.08 -10.48 -13.57
C LYS A 51 -0.19 -10.96 -12.42
N ILE A 52 -0.49 -12.12 -11.85
CA ILE A 52 0.21 -12.63 -10.65
C ILE A 52 1.68 -12.92 -10.95
N ASP A 53 1.97 -13.56 -12.10
CA ASP A 53 3.34 -13.93 -12.47
C ASP A 53 4.25 -12.72 -12.74
N ALA A 54 3.69 -11.66 -13.31
CA ALA A 54 4.41 -10.41 -13.56
C ALA A 54 4.79 -9.74 -12.24
N VAL A 55 3.81 -9.60 -11.34
CA VAL A 55 4.00 -9.04 -10.00
C VAL A 55 5.03 -9.82 -9.19
N GLU A 56 5.04 -11.16 -9.30
CA GLU A 56 6.02 -11.99 -8.60
C GLU A 56 7.45 -11.73 -9.10
N LYS A 57 7.64 -11.58 -10.42
CA LYS A 57 8.93 -11.23 -11.00
C LYS A 57 9.40 -9.85 -10.54
N ASP A 58 8.52 -8.86 -10.63
CA ASP A 58 8.84 -7.48 -10.22
C ASP A 58 9.27 -7.41 -8.74
N ILE A 59 8.58 -8.12 -7.83
CA ILE A 59 8.96 -8.16 -6.41
C ILE A 59 10.34 -8.82 -6.20
N LYS A 60 10.65 -9.89 -6.94
CA LYS A 60 11.97 -10.55 -6.89
C LYS A 60 13.07 -9.63 -7.40
N ASP A 61 12.82 -8.93 -8.50
CA ASP A 61 13.78 -8.00 -9.09
C ASP A 61 14.03 -6.79 -8.19
N LEU A 62 12.97 -6.23 -7.57
CA LEU A 62 13.09 -5.17 -6.57
C LEU A 62 13.93 -5.62 -5.36
N LYS A 63 13.72 -6.84 -4.86
CA LYS A 63 14.52 -7.39 -3.75
C LYS A 63 16.00 -7.51 -4.14
N ASN A 64 16.27 -7.96 -5.35
CA ASN A 64 17.63 -8.09 -5.87
C ASN A 64 18.30 -6.72 -6.04
N LEU A 65 17.59 -5.71 -6.54
CA LEU A 65 18.09 -4.34 -6.69
C LEU A 65 18.39 -3.71 -5.33
N MET A 66 17.49 -3.83 -4.35
CA MET A 66 17.72 -3.33 -2.99
C MET A 66 18.94 -3.98 -2.30
N SER A 67 19.27 -5.22 -2.67
CA SER A 67 20.43 -5.94 -2.11
C SER A 67 21.74 -5.59 -2.81
N LYS A 68 21.69 -5.20 -4.10
CA LYS A 68 22.86 -4.85 -4.90
C LYS A 68 23.31 -3.41 -4.69
N ASP A 69 22.36 -2.49 -4.57
CA ASP A 69 22.63 -1.05 -4.47
C ASP A 69 22.58 -0.58 -3.01
N VAL A 70 23.70 -0.70 -2.31
CA VAL A 70 23.86 -0.21 -0.92
C VAL A 70 23.49 1.27 -0.79
N LYS A 71 23.81 2.08 -1.80
CA LYS A 71 23.47 3.51 -1.86
C LYS A 71 21.95 3.76 -1.88
N LEU A 72 21.17 2.88 -2.51
CA LEU A 72 19.71 2.98 -2.50
C LEU A 72 19.13 2.65 -1.12
N SER A 73 19.70 1.64 -0.45
CA SER A 73 19.28 1.30 0.91
C SER A 73 19.53 2.46 1.89
N GLU A 74 20.68 3.12 1.79
CA GLU A 74 21.03 4.29 2.59
C GLU A 74 20.11 5.48 2.27
N PHE A 75 19.78 5.70 1.00
CA PHE A 75 18.85 6.77 0.59
C PHE A 75 17.44 6.58 1.16
N VAL A 76 16.94 5.34 1.19
CA VAL A 76 15.61 5.03 1.75
C VAL A 76 15.61 5.25 3.27
N LEU A 77 16.65 4.81 3.97
CA LEU A 77 16.76 4.90 5.43
C LEU A 77 17.08 6.31 5.94
N ASN A 78 17.69 7.18 5.12
CA ASN A 78 18.13 8.49 5.56
C ASN A 78 16.94 9.43 5.92
N PRO A 79 16.75 9.82 7.20
CA PRO A 79 15.61 10.63 7.62
C PRO A 79 15.72 12.11 7.22
N LEU A 80 16.88 12.57 6.73
CA LEU A 80 17.14 13.97 6.39
C LEU A 80 16.52 14.41 5.05
N LEU A 81 16.13 13.45 4.22
CA LEU A 81 15.54 13.71 2.92
C LEU A 81 14.03 13.88 3.05
N LYS A 82 13.50 14.97 2.47
CA LYS A 82 12.06 15.24 2.43
C LYS A 82 11.33 14.09 1.73
N VAL A 83 10.19 13.67 2.30
CA VAL A 83 9.39 12.53 1.81
C VAL A 83 9.04 12.67 0.33
N ASN A 84 8.70 13.88 -0.12
CA ASN A 84 8.37 14.15 -1.52
C ASN A 84 9.52 13.81 -2.48
N VAL A 85 10.76 14.16 -2.11
CA VAL A 85 11.95 13.88 -2.92
C VAL A 85 12.22 12.38 -2.99
N LYS A 86 11.99 11.64 -1.89
CA LYS A 86 12.10 10.18 -1.90
C LYS A 86 11.06 9.53 -2.80
N VAL A 87 9.82 9.99 -2.74
CA VAL A 87 8.73 9.47 -3.58
C VAL A 87 9.01 9.75 -5.05
N ASP A 88 9.48 10.95 -5.39
CA ASP A 88 9.80 11.31 -6.77
C ASP A 88 11.00 10.52 -7.31
N ALA A 89 12.04 10.32 -6.50
CA ALA A 89 13.17 9.48 -6.85
C ALA A 89 12.73 8.03 -7.10
N LEU A 90 11.94 7.45 -6.20
CA LEU A 90 11.44 6.07 -6.36
C LEU A 90 10.55 5.90 -7.59
N LYS A 91 9.70 6.90 -7.90
CA LYS A 91 8.89 6.89 -9.13
C LYS A 91 9.77 6.89 -10.38
N LYS A 92 10.82 7.71 -10.42
CA LYS A 92 11.76 7.76 -11.55
C LYS A 92 12.49 6.43 -11.73
N VAL A 93 12.97 5.82 -10.64
CA VAL A 93 13.64 4.51 -10.69
C VAL A 93 12.74 3.41 -11.22
N CYS A 94 11.46 3.41 -10.83
CA CYS A 94 10.48 2.43 -11.34
C CYS A 94 10.03 2.69 -12.78
N GLN A 95 10.11 3.92 -13.29
CA GLN A 95 9.71 4.28 -14.66
C GLN A 95 10.84 4.15 -15.68
N GLU A 96 12.05 4.57 -15.32
CA GLU A 96 13.17 4.64 -16.28
C GLU A 96 13.96 3.33 -16.38
N GLY A 97 13.69 2.33 -15.54
CA GLY A 97 14.43 1.08 -15.55
C GLY A 97 15.89 1.30 -15.14
N ILE A 98 16.18 0.98 -13.87
CA ILE A 98 17.50 0.50 -13.40
C ILE A 98 18.69 1.49 -13.48
N ASN A 99 18.60 2.65 -14.11
CA ASN A 99 19.74 3.56 -14.17
C ASN A 99 19.66 4.71 -13.16
N LEU A 100 20.06 4.39 -11.93
CA LEU A 100 20.42 5.41 -10.92
C LEU A 100 21.62 6.29 -11.32
N PHE A 101 22.22 6.04 -12.49
CA PHE A 101 23.41 6.73 -12.97
C PHE A 101 23.13 8.11 -13.57
N SER A 102 21.86 8.48 -13.78
CA SER A 102 21.48 9.75 -14.42
C SER A 102 21.34 10.93 -13.43
N PHE A 103 21.46 10.70 -12.12
CA PHE A 103 21.22 11.73 -11.09
C PHE A 103 22.48 12.19 -10.34
N LEU A 104 23.67 11.83 -10.83
CA LEU A 104 24.95 12.44 -10.45
C LEU A 104 25.52 13.19 -11.65
#